data_AF-A0A0R1I188-F1
#
_entry.id   AF-A0A0R1I188-F1
#
_cell.length_a   1.000
_cell.length_b   1.000
_cell.length_c   1.000
_cell.angle_alpha   90.00
_cell.angle_beta   90.00
_cell.angle_gamma   90.00
#
_symmetry.space_group_name_H-M   'P 1'
#
loop_
_entity.id
_entity.type
_entity.pdbx_description
1 polymer ?
#
loop_
_entity_poly.entity_id
_entity_poly.type
_entity_poly.pdbx_seq_one_letter_code
_entity_poly.pdbx_strand_id
1 'polypeptide(L)' 'MSNRSEIVAELQDASTALDALKTTECKRIKKTADTVVIQPEFGFQMQLLSRKCDQLQMILEAMEASED' A
#
# COMPACT_ATOMS: atom_id res chain seq x y z
N MET A 1 -15.99 -21.03 3.34
CA MET A 1 -15.96 -19.56 3.59
C MET A 1 -14.60 -19.29 4.18
N SER A 2 -13.62 -18.99 3.33
CA SER A 2 -12.21 -19.13 3.70
C SER A 2 -11.66 -17.81 4.22
N ASN A 3 -11.12 -17.85 5.44
CA ASN A 3 -10.36 -16.75 6.05
C ASN A 3 -9.30 -16.20 5.07
N ARG A 4 -8.71 -17.07 4.24
CA ARG A 4 -7.72 -16.70 3.22
C ARG A 4 -8.29 -15.77 2.14
N SER A 5 -9.50 -16.02 1.63
CA SER A 5 -10.08 -15.17 0.57
C SER A 5 -10.43 -13.77 1.05
N GLU A 6 -10.79 -13.63 2.33
CA GLU A 6 -11.05 -12.32 2.95
C GLU A 6 -9.76 -11.52 3.12
N ILE A 7 -8.68 -12.17 3.56
CA ILE A 7 -7.35 -11.54 3.71
C ILE A 7 -6.79 -11.09 2.33
N VAL A 8 -6.99 -11.89 1.27
CA VAL A 8 -6.59 -11.51 -0.10
C VAL A 8 -7.38 -10.30 -0.59
N ALA A 9 -8.70 -10.26 -0.36
CA ALA A 9 -9.51 -9.10 -0.73
C ALA A 9 -9.05 -7.83 0.01
N GLU A 10 -8.78 -7.94 1.31
CA GLU A 10 -8.30 -6.81 2.11
C GLU A 10 -6.92 -6.32 1.67
N LEU A 11 -6.02 -7.23 1.27
CA LEU A 11 -4.71 -6.88 0.71
C LEU A 11 -4.86 -6.14 -0.63
N GLN A 12 -5.76 -6.61 -1.49
CA GLN A 12 -6.04 -5.97 -2.79
C GLN A 12 -6.59 -4.55 -2.59
N ASP A 13 -7.51 -4.37 -1.64
CA ASP A 13 -8.09 -3.06 -1.32
C ASP A 13 -7.04 -2.11 -0.74
N ALA A 14 -6.20 -2.58 0.20
CA ALA A 14 -5.13 -1.80 0.79
C ALA A 14 -4.06 -1.38 -0.24
N SER A 15 -3.70 -2.28 -1.16
CA SER A 15 -2.77 -1.98 -2.26
C SER A 15 -3.35 -0.94 -3.20
N THR A 16 -4.64 -1.07 -3.55
CA THR A 16 -5.33 -0.12 -4.43
C THR A 16 -5.38 1.28 -3.80
N ALA A 17 -5.65 1.36 -2.50
CA ALA A 17 -5.63 2.62 -1.75
C ALA A 17 -4.23 3.25 -1.72
N LEU A 18 -3.19 2.43 -1.53
CA LEU A 18 -1.80 2.88 -1.53
C LEU A 18 -1.40 3.46 -2.90
N ASP A 19 -1.76 2.79 -3.99
CA ASP A 19 -1.46 3.25 -5.35
C ASP A 19 -2.24 4.50 -5.73
N ALA A 20 -3.47 4.65 -5.26
CA ALA A 20 -4.25 5.87 -5.43
C ALA A 20 -3.58 7.07 -4.74
N LEU A 21 -3.08 6.90 -3.51
CA LEU A 21 -2.33 7.94 -2.81
C LEU A 21 -1.04 8.30 -3.55
N LYS A 22 -0.26 7.30 -4.01
CA LYS A 22 0.99 7.52 -4.76
C LYS A 22 0.73 8.30 -6.04
N THR A 23 -0.31 7.91 -6.77
CA THR A 23 -0.72 8.60 -8.00
C THR A 23 -1.15 10.04 -7.72
N THR A 24 -1.84 10.28 -6.61
CA THR A 24 -2.30 11.61 -6.20
C THR A 24 -1.12 12.52 -5.84
N GLU A 25 -0.11 12.01 -5.13
CA GLU A 25 1.12 12.77 -4.87
C GLU A 25 1.91 13.05 -6.14
N CYS A 26 2.09 12.05 -7.01
CA CYS A 26 2.80 12.23 -8.27
C CYS A 26 2.14 13.27 -9.19
N LYS A 27 0.80 13.31 -9.25
CA LYS A 27 0.05 14.31 -10.04
C LYS A 27 0.24 15.74 -9.55
N ARG A 28 0.55 15.95 -8.27
CA ARG A 28 0.80 17.28 -7.70
C ARG A 28 2.18 17.82 -8.07
N ILE A 29 3.11 16.94 -8.45
CA ILE A 29 4.43 17.34 -8.91
C ILE A 29 4.30 17.86 -10.35
N LYS A 30 4.33 19.19 -10.51
CA LYS A 30 4.49 19.83 -11.82
C LYS A 30 5.97 19.91 -12.18
N LYS A 31 6.30 19.67 -13.44
CA LYS A 31 7.66 19.92 -13.95
C LYS A 31 7.96 21.42 -13.82
N THR A 32 9.06 21.73 -13.17
CA THR A 32 9.58 23.09 -12.97
C THR A 32 11.08 23.07 -13.26
N ALA A 33 11.60 24.19 -13.76
CA ALA A 33 13.05 24.38 -13.97
C ALA A 33 13.78 24.69 -12.65
N ASP A 34 13.03 24.98 -11.57
CA ASP A 34 13.57 25.35 -10.27
C ASP A 34 13.70 24.13 -9.35
N THR A 35 14.61 24.23 -8.37
CA THR A 35 14.69 23.25 -7.28
C THR A 35 13.51 23.48 -6.33
N VAL A 36 12.58 22.54 -6.29
CA VAL A 36 11.46 22.54 -5.34
C VAL A 36 11.64 21.46 -4.29
N VAL A 37 11.39 21.82 -3.03
CA VAL A 37 11.33 20.85 -1.93
C VAL A 37 9.93 20.22 -1.95
N ILE A 38 9.87 18.93 -2.25
CA ILE A 38 8.61 18.18 -2.22
C ILE A 38 8.43 17.66 -0.80
N GLN A 39 7.41 18.17 -0.11
CA GLN A 39 7.01 17.66 1.19
C GLN A 39 5.83 16.69 0.98
N PRO A 40 6.00 15.39 1.24
CA PRO A 40 4.94 14.41 1.06
C PRO A 40 3.80 14.70 2.06
N GLU A 41 2.60 14.93 1.55
CA GLU A 41 1.40 15.23 2.36
C GLU A 41 0.77 13.94 2.90
N PHE A 42 0.90 12.84 2.17
CA PHE A 42 0.29 11.55 2.52
C PHE A 42 1.32 10.52 2.99
N GLY A 43 2.58 10.94 3.24
CA GLY A 43 3.66 10.03 3.62
C GLY A 43 3.34 9.12 4.80
N PHE A 44 2.67 9.65 5.84
CA PHE A 44 2.21 8.85 6.99
C PHE A 44 1.15 7.81 6.60
N GLN A 45 0.16 8.20 5.80
CA GLN A 45 -0.92 7.31 5.36
C GLN A 45 -0.39 6.21 4.43
N MET A 46 0.53 6.55 3.53
CA MET A 46 1.22 5.58 2.68
C MET A 46 2.04 4.58 3.50
N GLN A 47 2.75 5.06 4.53
CA GLN A 47 3.55 4.19 5.39
C GLN A 47 2.65 3.23 6.19
N LEU A 48 1.50 3.71 6.67
CA LEU A 48 0.53 2.87 7.37
C LEU A 48 -0.06 1.79 6.44
N LEU A 49 -0.48 2.18 5.23
CA LEU A 49 -1.02 1.25 4.24
C LEU A 49 0.04 0.23 3.78
N SER A 50 1.29 0.66 3.56
CA SER A 50 2.39 -0.24 3.22
C SER A 50 2.58 -1.31 4.31
N ARG A 51 2.64 -0.90 5.58
CA ARG A 51 2.76 -1.84 6.71
C ARG A 51 1.58 -2.80 6.79
N LYS A 52 0.37 -2.32 6.48
CA LYS A 52 -0.83 -3.15 6.44
C LYS A 52 -0.73 -4.20 5.34
N CYS A 53 -0.28 -3.82 4.14
CA CYS A 53 -0.02 -4.78 3.06
C CYS A 53 1.03 -5.82 3.48
N ASP A 54 2.15 -5.39 4.05
CA ASP A 54 3.23 -6.28 4.50
C ASP A 54 2.73 -7.28 5.56
N GLN A 55 1.89 -6.84 6.49
CA GLN A 55 1.28 -7.70 7.51
C GLN A 55 0.33 -8.74 6.90
N LEU A 56 -0.55 -8.34 5.98
CA LEU A 56 -1.49 -9.25 5.33
C LEU A 56 -0.74 -10.26 4.44
N GLN A 57 0.30 -9.82 3.73
CA GLN A 57 1.19 -10.67 2.96
C GLN A 57 1.86 -11.73 3.85
N MET A 58 2.43 -11.32 4.99
CA MET A 58 3.06 -12.22 5.95
C MET A 58 2.08 -13.28 6.50
N ILE A 59 0.82 -12.89 6.77
CA ILE A 59 -0.21 -13.83 7.22
C ILE A 59 -0.51 -14.86 6.13
N LEU A 60 -0.63 -14.44 4.88
CA LEU A 60 -0.86 -15.34 3.75
C LEU A 60 0.30 -16.31 3.55
N GLU A 61 1.54 -15.84 3.64
CA GLU A 61 2.74 -16.68 3.54
C GLU A 61 2.80 -17.70 4.70
N ALA A 62 2.49 -17.29 5.93
CA ALA A 62 2.45 -18.19 7.07
C ALA A 62 1.33 -19.23 6.95
N MET A 63 0.19 -18.87 6.37
CA MET A 63 -0.90 -19.81 6.07
C MET A 63 -0.44 -20.85 5.05
N GLU A 64 0.14 -20.43 3.92
CA GLU A 64 0.65 -21.34 2.88
C GLU A 64 1.74 -22.27 3.43
N ALA A 65 2.66 -21.75 4.24
CA ALA A 65 3.72 -22.55 4.86
C ALA A 65 3.21 -23.54 5.93
N SER A 66 2.01 -23.33 6.46
CA SER A 66 1.35 -24.23 7.43
C SER A 66 0.42 -25.26 6.78
N GLU A 67 0.15 -25.10 5.48
CA GLU A 67 -0.73 -25.98 4.69
C GLU A 67 0.07 -27.10 3.98
N ASP A 68 1.40 -26.99 3.97
CA ASP A 68 2.39 -28.02 3.61
C ASP A 68 2.83 -28.81 4.87
#